data_AF-A0A3C1MUW5-F1
#
_entry.id   AF-A0A3C1MUW5-F1
#
_cell.length_a   1.000
_cell.length_b   1.000
_cell.length_c   1.000
_cell.angle_alpha   90.00
_cell.angle_beta   90.00
_cell.angle_gamma   90.00
#
_symmetry.space_group_name_H-M   'P 1'
#
loop_
_entity.id
_entity.type
_entity.pdbx_description
1 polymer ?
#
loop_
_entity_poly.entity_id
_entity_poly.type
_entity_poly.pdbx_seq_one_letter_code
_entity_poly.pdbx_strand_id
1 'polypeptide(L)' 'MAKIEELELEGHRSEIIADVKNLAEKYRAIFDWDVPEIDQNLADRLILGEIRKALDDLEKELLG' A
#
# COMPACT_ATOMS: atom_id res chain seq x y z
N MET A 1 -4.43 9.07 -26.53
CA MET A 1 -3.50 9.54 -25.48
C MET A 1 -3.37 8.48 -24.40
N ALA A 2 -4.49 7.97 -23.86
CA ALA A 2 -4.53 6.86 -22.88
C ALA A 2 -3.51 5.73 -23.06
N LYS A 3 -3.31 5.22 -24.30
CA LYS A 3 -2.47 4.03 -24.52
C LYS A 3 -0.97 4.21 -24.28
N ILE A 4 -0.44 5.44 -24.37
CA ILE A 4 0.99 5.71 -24.08
C ILE A 4 1.17 5.96 -22.58
N GLU A 5 0.24 6.70 -21.96
CA GLU A 5 0.23 6.97 -20.52
C GLU A 5 0.05 5.69 -19.69
N GLU A 6 -0.79 4.75 -20.16
CA GLU A 6 -0.95 3.42 -19.55
C GLU A 6 0.34 2.60 -19.59
N LEU A 7 1.05 2.59 -20.73
CA LEU A 7 2.32 1.86 -20.89
C LEU A 7 3.44 2.47 -20.03
N GLU A 8 3.47 3.80 -19.92
CA GLU A 8 4.43 4.50 -19.05
C GLU A 8 4.17 4.16 -17.58
N LEU A 9 2.91 4.17 -17.16
CA LEU A 9 2.53 3.78 -15.80
C LEU A 9 2.81 2.30 -15.50
N GLU A 10 2.60 1.40 -16.46
CA GLU A 10 3.00 0.00 -16.34
C GLU A 10 4.50 -0.16 -16.12
N GLY A 11 5.32 0.69 -16.77
CA GLY A 11 6.77 0.75 -16.56
C GLY A 11 7.17 1.11 -15.13
N HIS A 12 6.38 1.94 -14.45
CA HIS A 12 6.59 2.34 -13.05
C HIS A 12 5.97 1.39 -12.02
N ARG A 13 5.32 0.30 -12.45
CA ARG A 13 4.60 -0.60 -11.54
C ARG A 13 5.47 -1.19 -10.44
N SER A 14 6.75 -1.48 -10.71
CA SER A 14 7.67 -1.98 -9.69
C SER A 14 7.99 -0.94 -8.62
N GLU A 15 8.10 0.33 -9.00
CA GLU A 15 8.36 1.45 -8.09
C GLU A 15 7.14 1.69 -7.19
N ILE A 16 5.95 1.71 -7.78
CA ILE A 16 4.68 1.82 -7.03
C ILE A 16 4.56 0.68 -5.99
N ILE A 17 4.89 -0.56 -6.37
CA ILE A 17 4.88 -1.68 -5.44
C ILE A 17 5.91 -1.49 -4.31
N ALA A 18 7.10 -0.99 -4.63
CA ALA A 18 8.13 -0.73 -3.63
C ALA A 18 7.69 0.35 -2.63
N ASP A 19 7.03 1.40 -3.09
CA ASP A 19 6.52 2.46 -2.24
C ASP A 19 5.40 1.99 -1.31
N VAL A 20 4.46 1.19 -1.83
CA VAL A 20 3.41 0.57 -1.01
C VAL A 20 4.01 -0.39 0.03
N LYS A 21 5.07 -1.12 -0.34
CA LYS A 21 5.80 -1.99 0.60
C LYS A 21 6.45 -1.18 1.72
N ASN A 22 7.16 -0.10 1.37
CA ASN A 22 7.78 0.79 2.36
C ASN A 22 6.74 1.42 3.30
N LEU A 23 5.56 1.76 2.77
CA LEU A 23 4.46 2.26 3.59
C LEU A 23 3.96 1.21 4.59
N ALA A 24 3.80 -0.04 4.15
CA ALA A 24 3.41 -1.13 5.04
C ALA A 24 4.45 -1.40 6.14
N GLU A 25 5.74 -1.39 5.79
CA GLU A 25 6.85 -1.55 6.74
C GLU A 25 6.89 -0.41 7.77
N LYS A 26 6.64 0.84 7.34
CA LYS A 26 6.52 1.98 8.26
C LYS A 26 5.45 1.75 9.32
N TYR A 27 4.28 1.27 8.94
CA TYR A 27 3.21 1.00 9.92
C TYR A 27 3.52 -0.21 10.78
N ARG A 28 4.17 -1.26 10.24
CA ARG A 28 4.66 -2.40 11.03
C ARG A 28 5.59 -1.97 12.16
N ALA A 29 6.50 -1.03 11.87
CA ALA A 29 7.45 -0.51 12.85
C ALA A 29 6.79 0.34 13.95
N ILE A 30 5.72 1.08 13.64
CA ILE A 30 4.99 1.89 14.64
C ILE A 30 4.36 1.02 15.71
N PHE A 31 3.81 -0.13 15.32
CA PHE A 31 3.13 -1.02 16.25
C PHE A 31 4.07 -1.95 17.02
N ASP A 32 5.39 -1.82 16.82
CA ASP A 32 6.43 -2.66 17.43
C ASP A 32 6.04 -4.14 17.43
N TRP A 33 5.60 -4.61 16.26
CA TRP A 33 5.11 -5.97 16.04
C TRP A 33 6.23 -7.03 16.12
N ASP A 34 7.36 -6.76 16.77
CA ASP A 34 8.37 -7.75 17.15
C ASP A 34 7.98 -8.51 18.43
N VAL A 35 6.68 -8.78 18.60
CA VAL A 35 6.17 -9.65 19.67
C VAL A 35 6.30 -11.11 19.19
N PRO A 36 7.02 -12.00 19.90
CA PRO A 36 7.29 -13.37 19.45
C PRO A 36 6.05 -14.20 19.09
N GLU A 37 4.88 -13.82 19.60
CA GLU A 37 3.61 -14.53 19.44
C GLU A 37 2.67 -13.89 18.41
N ILE A 38 3.08 -12.79 17.77
CA ILE A 38 2.20 -12.10 16.82
C ILE A 38 2.07 -12.87 15.51
N ASP A 39 0.83 -13.03 15.06
CA ASP A 39 0.55 -13.52 13.72
C ASP A 39 0.90 -12.42 12.71
N GLN A 40 2.17 -12.40 12.28
CA GLN A 40 2.70 -11.47 11.29
C GLN A 40 1.88 -11.44 9.99
N ASN A 41 1.28 -12.56 9.59
CA ASN A 41 0.46 -12.63 8.37
C ASN A 41 -0.90 -11.94 8.57
N LEU A 42 -1.51 -12.08 9.75
CA LEU A 42 -2.71 -11.31 10.10
C LEU A 42 -2.40 -9.82 10.14
N ALA A 43 -1.29 -9.48 10.78
CA ALA A 43 -0.75 -8.14 10.88
C ALA A 43 -0.58 -7.47 9.49
N ASP A 44 0.13 -8.12 8.57
CA ASP A 44 0.32 -7.63 7.19
C ASP A 44 -1.01 -7.47 6.44
N ARG A 45 -1.95 -8.40 6.64
CA ARG A 45 -3.29 -8.31 6.04
C ARG A 45 -4.06 -7.09 6.53
N LEU A 46 -3.96 -6.76 7.81
CA LEU A 46 -4.61 -5.59 8.39
C LEU A 46 -4.00 -4.29 7.83
N ILE A 47 -2.67 -4.17 7.82
CA ILE A 47 -1.98 -2.99 7.29
C ILE A 47 -2.33 -2.76 5.82
N LEU A 48 -2.20 -3.79 4.97
CA LEU A 48 -2.54 -3.68 3.55
C LEU A 48 -4.03 -3.38 3.34
N GLY A 49 -4.90 -3.88 4.22
CA GLY A 49 -6.33 -3.55 4.22
C GLY A 49 -6.59 -2.07 4.45
N GLU A 50 -5.95 -1.46 5.45
CA GLU A 50 -6.09 -0.02 5.74
C GLU A 50 -5.47 0.86 4.66
N ILE A 51 -4.34 0.45 4.07
CA ILE A 51 -3.74 1.16 2.92
C ILE A 51 -4.73 1.22 1.74
N ARG A 52 -5.44 0.13 1.44
CA ARG A 52 -6.46 0.12 0.37
C ARG A 52 -7.62 1.07 0.68
N LYS A 53 -8.15 1.03 1.91
CA LYS A 53 -9.24 1.95 2.32
C LYS A 53 -8.82 3.41 2.20
N ALA A 54 -7.58 3.74 2.59
CA ALA A 54 -7.04 5.09 2.46
C ALA A 54 -6.98 5.52 0.99
N LEU A 55 -6.58 4.63 0.08
CA LEU A 55 -6.62 4.90 -1.36
C LEU A 55 -8.06 5.11 -1.86
N ASP A 56 -9.01 4.27 -1.45
CA ASP A 56 -10.43 4.41 -1.82
C ASP A 56 -11.01 5.74 -1.33
N ASP A 57 -10.62 6.20 -0.14
CA ASP A 57 -11.08 7.47 0.42
C ASP A 57 -10.44 8.68 -0.29
N LEU A 58 -9.16 8.61 -0.64
CA LEU A 58 -8.49 9.62 -1.47
C LEU A 58 -9.10 9.69 -2.88
N GLU A 59 -9.45 8.56 -3.48
CA GLU A 59 -10.12 8.54 -4.79
C GLU A 59 -11.45 9.28 -4.73
N LYS A 60 -12.27 9.02 -3.70
CA LYS A 60 -13.52 9.75 -3.47
C LYS A 60 -13.30 11.24 -3.23
N GLU A 61 -12.27 11.62 -2.48
CA GLU A 61 -11.97 13.03 -2.18
C GLU A 61 -11.49 13.80 -3.41
N LEU A 62 -10.67 13.18 -4.25
CA LEU A 62 -10.02 13.84 -5.37
C LEU A 62 -10.83 13.78 -6.67
N LEU A 63 -11.60 12.72 -6.87
CA LEU A 63 -12.28 12.42 -8.14
C LEU A 63 -13.81 12.28 -8.03
N GLY A 64 -14.37 12.24 -6.81
CA GLY A 64 -15.81 12.15 -6.53
C GLY A 64 -16.46 13.51 -6.31
#